data_AF-A0A6P2EVX8-F1
#
_entry.id   AF-A0A6P2EVX8-F1
#
_cell.length_a   1.000
_cell.length_b   1.000
_cell.length_c   1.000
_cell.angle_alpha   90.00
_cell.angle_beta   90.00
_cell.angle_gamma   90.00
#
_symmetry.space_group_name_H-M   'P 1'
#
loop_
_entity.id
_entity.type
_entity.pdbx_description
1 polymer ?
#
loop_
_entity_poly.entity_id
_entity_poly.type
_entity_poly.pdbx_seq_one_letter_code
_entity_poly.pdbx_strand_id
1 'polypeptide(L)'
;MNFASWQEQQQITQFLHHEARLLDEHRWAEWQDLFTPDGLYWVPLVKGQTDHVNHASLFCEDRMQRSVRARRLEQARAYSQQPATRTAHVIGNITLESQEDAALVVYSTFHLLEWRKFEQRMFGGTVLHTLQREGDDFRIRMKRVDLINCDAPHEALQVFL
;
A
#
# COMPACT_ATOMS: atom_id res chain seq x y z
N MET A 1 6.45 -9.71 20.04
CA MET A 1 6.90 -8.46 19.40
C MET A 1 8.38 -8.61 19.15
N ASN A 2 8.80 -8.69 17.90
CA ASN A 2 10.15 -9.11 17.52
C ASN A 2 11.05 -7.95 17.10
N PHE A 3 10.66 -6.70 17.39
CA PHE A 3 11.50 -5.54 17.11
C PHE A 3 12.81 -5.61 17.91
N ALA A 4 13.92 -5.22 17.30
CA ALA A 4 15.22 -5.17 17.97
C ALA A 4 15.26 -4.10 19.07
N SER A 5 14.48 -3.02 18.91
CA SER A 5 14.35 -1.95 19.90
C SER A 5 13.04 -1.16 19.75
N TRP A 6 12.69 -0.40 20.80
CA TRP A 6 11.59 0.57 20.74
C TRP A 6 11.81 1.66 19.68
N GLN A 7 13.06 2.09 19.48
CA GLN A 7 13.40 3.08 18.47
C GLN A 7 13.13 2.58 17.06
N GLU A 8 13.51 1.33 16.77
CA GLU A 8 13.22 0.70 15.47
C GLU A 8 11.72 0.57 15.23
N GLN A 9 10.97 0.10 16.24
CA GLN A 9 9.51 0.03 16.16
C GLN A 9 8.91 1.41 15.84
N GLN A 10 9.40 2.47 16.48
CA GLN A 10 8.94 3.83 16.23
C GLN A 10 9.27 4.32 14.82
N GLN A 11 10.49 4.05 14.32
CA GLN A 11 10.90 4.41 12.96
C GLN A 11 10.02 3.72 11.91
N ILE A 12 9.80 2.42 12.04
CA ILE A 12 8.93 1.65 11.14
C ILE A 12 7.49 2.18 11.20
N THR A 13 6.98 2.43 12.41
CA THR A 13 5.62 2.96 12.59
C THR A 13 5.47 4.32 11.93
N GLN A 14 6.43 5.22 12.10
CA GLN A 14 6.43 6.53 11.46
C GLN A 14 6.53 6.43 9.94
N PHE A 15 7.34 5.52 9.41
CA PHE A 15 7.43 5.26 7.98
C PHE A 15 6.08 4.83 7.38
N LEU A 16 5.40 3.85 7.99
CA LEU A 16 4.09 3.39 7.52
C LEU A 16 3.00 4.47 7.64
N HIS A 17 3.02 5.28 8.70
CA HIS A 17 2.12 6.42 8.83
C HIS A 17 2.40 7.52 7.80
N HIS A 18 3.68 7.74 7.48
CA HIS A 18 4.08 8.69 6.44
C HIS A 18 3.59 8.23 5.06
N GLU A 19 3.79 6.96 4.72
CA GLU A 19 3.27 6.36 3.49
C GLU A 19 1.75 6.56 3.36
N ALA A 20 0.99 6.19 4.39
CA ALA A 20 -0.46 6.35 4.45
C ALA A 20 -0.88 7.82 4.23
N ARG A 21 -0.17 8.77 4.86
CA ARG A 21 -0.43 10.20 4.68
C ARG A 21 -0.18 10.67 3.24
N LEU A 22 0.89 10.20 2.59
CA LEU A 22 1.16 10.55 1.20
C LEU A 22 0.03 10.07 0.29
N LEU A 23 -0.51 8.87 0.55
CA LEU A 23 -1.66 8.35 -0.19
C LEU A 23 -2.91 9.20 0.03
N ASP A 24 -3.22 9.56 1.28
CA ASP A 24 -4.39 10.38 1.62
C ASP A 24 -4.33 11.81 1.08
N GLU A 25 -3.11 12.37 0.97
CA GLU A 25 -2.87 13.69 0.40
C GLU A 25 -2.68 13.67 -1.12
N HIS A 26 -2.81 12.50 -1.77
CA HIS A 26 -2.57 12.30 -3.20
C HIS A 26 -1.16 12.72 -3.67
N ARG A 27 -0.15 12.60 -2.79
CA ARG A 27 1.26 12.92 -3.07
C ARG A 27 1.95 11.75 -3.77
N TRP A 28 1.45 11.39 -4.95
CA TRP A 28 1.83 10.13 -5.61
C TRP A 28 3.30 10.07 -6.02
N ALA A 29 3.91 11.18 -6.44
CA ALA A 29 5.32 11.22 -6.79
C ALA A 29 6.21 10.85 -5.58
N GLU A 30 5.90 11.41 -4.41
CA GLU A 30 6.64 11.14 -3.18
C GLU A 30 6.37 9.73 -2.67
N TRP A 31 5.14 9.24 -2.79
CA TRP A 31 4.82 7.84 -2.47
C TRP A 31 5.58 6.87 -3.38
N GLN A 32 5.73 7.18 -4.68
CA GLN A 32 6.51 6.36 -5.61
C GLN A 32 7.99 6.32 -5.25
N ASP A 33 8.53 7.41 -4.70
CA ASP A 33 9.92 7.48 -4.24
C ASP A 33 10.18 6.69 -2.95
N LEU A 34 9.14 6.27 -2.22
CA LEU A 34 9.27 5.31 -1.13
C LEU A 34 9.65 3.91 -1.61
N PHE A 35 9.43 3.58 -2.88
CA PHE A 35 9.79 2.27 -3.42
C PHE A 35 11.25 2.24 -3.90
N THR A 36 11.86 1.08 -3.74
CA THR A 36 13.06 0.73 -4.51
C THR A 36 12.78 0.77 -6.02
N PRO A 37 13.80 0.94 -6.89
CA PRO A 37 13.60 1.01 -8.34
C PRO A 37 12.84 -0.20 -8.92
N ASP A 38 13.05 -1.39 -8.34
CA ASP A 38 12.43 -2.67 -8.68
C ASP A 38 11.24 -3.04 -7.77
N GLY A 39 10.80 -2.11 -6.91
CA GLY A 39 9.76 -2.37 -5.92
C GLY A 39 8.40 -2.70 -6.54
N LEU A 40 7.68 -3.65 -5.92
CA LEU A 40 6.40 -4.18 -6.41
C LEU A 40 5.23 -3.81 -5.50
N TYR A 41 4.10 -3.43 -6.09
CA TYR A 41 2.82 -3.31 -5.38
C TYR A 41 1.90 -4.46 -5.81
N TRP A 42 1.44 -5.26 -4.87
CA TRP A 42 0.70 -6.48 -5.15
C TRP A 42 -0.54 -6.61 -4.27
N VAL A 43 -1.68 -6.84 -4.90
CA VAL A 43 -2.98 -7.08 -4.26
C VAL A 43 -3.57 -8.36 -4.85
N PRO A 44 -3.52 -9.49 -4.13
CA PRO A 44 -4.06 -10.77 -4.58
C PRO A 44 -5.54 -10.73 -4.98
N LEU A 45 -5.90 -11.60 -5.93
CA LEU A 45 -7.30 -11.82 -6.33
C LEU A 45 -7.99 -12.89 -5.50
N VAL A 46 -7.23 -13.80 -4.89
CA VAL A 46 -7.77 -14.88 -4.06
C VAL A 46 -7.05 -14.95 -2.72
N LYS A 47 -7.79 -15.39 -1.70
CA LYS A 47 -7.25 -15.54 -0.36
C LYS A 47 -6.07 -16.51 -0.35
N GLY A 48 -4.94 -16.08 0.18
CA GLY A 48 -3.74 -16.92 0.30
C GLY A 48 -2.99 -17.13 -1.01
N GLN A 49 -3.20 -16.31 -2.03
CA GLN A 49 -2.40 -16.36 -3.26
C GLN A 49 -0.91 -16.21 -2.95
N THR A 50 -0.10 -17.10 -3.51
CA THR A 50 1.36 -17.15 -3.32
C THR A 50 2.15 -16.75 -4.56
N ASP A 51 1.53 -16.83 -5.74
CA ASP A 51 2.16 -16.55 -7.02
C ASP A 51 1.44 -15.40 -7.73
N HIS A 52 2.17 -14.29 -7.93
CA HIS A 52 1.70 -13.10 -8.64
C HIS A 52 2.16 -13.05 -10.10
N VAL A 53 3.08 -13.94 -10.50
CA VAL A 53 3.66 -13.99 -11.83
C VAL A 53 2.77 -14.81 -12.76
N ASN A 54 2.34 -15.99 -12.31
CA ASN A 54 1.58 -16.93 -13.14
C ASN A 54 0.06 -16.86 -12.91
N HIS A 55 -0.41 -16.08 -11.93
CA HIS A 55 -1.83 -15.92 -11.64
C HIS A 55 -2.25 -14.46 -11.61
N ALA A 56 -3.49 -14.21 -12.06
CA ALA A 56 -4.09 -12.89 -12.02
C ALA A 56 -4.17 -12.35 -10.58
N SER A 57 -4.06 -11.04 -10.45
CA SER A 57 -4.16 -10.30 -9.19
C SER A 57 -5.11 -9.13 -9.38
N LEU A 58 -5.70 -8.60 -8.31
CA LEU A 58 -6.44 -7.33 -8.39
C LEU A 58 -5.51 -6.21 -8.85
N PHE A 59 -4.30 -6.18 -8.29
CA PHE A 59 -3.20 -5.34 -8.75
C PHE A 59 -1.89 -6.11 -8.67
N CYS A 60 -1.04 -6.00 -9.68
CA CYS A 60 0.37 -6.40 -9.63
C CYS A 60 1.11 -5.37 -10.48
N GLU A 61 1.65 -4.36 -9.82
CA GLU A 61 2.09 -3.11 -10.46
C GLU A 61 3.56 -2.83 -10.13
N ASP A 62 4.40 -2.79 -11.16
CA ASP A 62 5.75 -2.26 -11.12
C ASP A 62 5.77 -0.71 -11.10
N ARG A 63 6.97 -0.11 -11.06
CA ARG A 63 7.12 1.36 -11.04
C ARG A 63 6.40 2.05 -12.20
N MET A 64 6.46 1.49 -13.41
CA MET A 64 5.86 2.08 -14.61
C MET A 64 4.33 2.02 -14.50
N GLN A 65 3.77 0.85 -14.17
CA GLN A 65 2.33 0.65 -14.03
C GLN A 65 1.73 1.54 -12.93
N ARG A 66 2.39 1.60 -11.76
CA ARG A 66 1.98 2.51 -10.68
C ARG A 66 2.02 3.97 -11.12
N SER A 67 3.03 4.38 -11.89
CA SER A 67 3.15 5.76 -12.39
C SER A 67 2.04 6.11 -13.37
N VAL A 68 1.67 5.19 -14.28
CA VAL A 68 0.54 5.37 -15.20
C VAL A 68 -0.76 5.53 -14.42
N ARG A 69 -0.97 4.70 -13.40
CA ARG A 69 -2.16 4.78 -12.54
C ARG A 69 -2.20 6.09 -11.75
N ALA A 70 -1.11 6.49 -11.10
CA ALA A 70 -1.01 7.76 -10.38
C ALA A 70 -1.36 8.95 -11.28
N ARG A 71 -0.77 9.02 -12.48
CA ARG A 71 -1.06 10.07 -13.46
C ARG A 71 -2.53 10.10 -13.87
N ARG A 72 -3.20 8.94 -13.98
CA ARG A 72 -4.64 8.87 -14.25
C ARG A 72 -5.48 9.42 -13.09
N LEU A 73 -5.06 9.19 -11.84
CA LEU A 73 -5.75 9.70 -10.65
C LEU A 73 -5.59 11.22 -10.51
N GLU A 74 -4.45 11.79 -10.92
CA GLU A 74 -4.20 13.24 -10.91
C GLU A 74 -4.95 14.01 -12.01
N GLN A 75 -5.30 13.34 -13.11
CA GLN A 75 -5.85 14.02 -14.29
C GLN A 75 -7.20 14.68 -13.96
N ALA A 76 -7.19 16.01 -13.92
CA ALA A 76 -8.38 16.82 -13.67
C ALA A 76 -9.54 16.56 -14.66
N ARG A 77 -9.26 16.00 -15.85
CA ARG A 77 -10.27 15.64 -16.86
C ARG A 77 -10.75 14.19 -16.77
N ALA A 78 -10.25 13.41 -15.81
CA ALA A 78 -10.79 12.09 -15.54
C ALA A 78 -12.17 12.24 -14.87
N TYR A 79 -13.24 12.27 -15.67
CA TYR A 79 -14.61 12.43 -15.16
C TYR A 79 -15.00 11.40 -14.09
N SER A 80 -14.41 10.20 -14.11
CA SER A 80 -14.62 9.20 -13.06
C SER A 80 -14.02 9.57 -11.69
N GLN A 81 -13.17 10.59 -11.64
CA GLN A 81 -12.51 11.16 -10.46
C GLN A 81 -13.10 12.54 -10.10
N GLN A 82 -14.27 12.89 -10.64
CA GLN A 82 -14.97 14.12 -10.27
C GLN A 82 -16.25 13.77 -9.50
N PRO A 83 -16.40 14.22 -8.24
CA PRO A 83 -15.42 14.92 -7.41
C PRO A 83 -14.22 14.04 -7.04
N ALA A 84 -13.10 14.67 -6.66
CA ALA A 84 -11.89 13.95 -6.26
C ALA A 84 -12.21 12.98 -5.11
N THR A 85 -11.74 11.74 -5.27
CA THR A 85 -11.80 10.74 -4.21
C THR A 85 -11.09 11.29 -2.98
N ARG A 86 -11.64 11.04 -1.79
CA ARG A 86 -10.98 11.35 -0.53
C ARG A 86 -10.78 10.06 0.23
N THR A 87 -9.61 9.91 0.83
CA THR A 87 -9.29 8.72 1.60
C THR A 87 -8.84 9.06 3.02
N ALA A 88 -8.97 8.08 3.90
CA ALA A 88 -8.32 8.08 5.20
C ALA A 88 -7.86 6.66 5.51
N HIS A 89 -6.54 6.47 5.65
CA HIS A 89 -5.92 5.21 6.05
C HIS A 89 -5.70 5.18 7.57
N VAL A 90 -6.17 4.11 8.22
CA VAL A 90 -5.87 3.80 9.62
C VAL A 90 -5.01 2.54 9.63
N ILE A 91 -3.76 2.68 10.06
CA ILE A 91 -2.80 1.57 10.18
C ILE A 91 -2.76 1.10 11.63
N GLY A 92 -2.78 -0.22 11.83
CA GLY A 92 -2.79 -0.84 13.14
C GLY A 92 -1.99 -2.13 13.19
N ASN A 93 -1.92 -2.72 14.39
CA ASN A 93 -1.33 -4.04 14.65
C ASN A 93 0.04 -4.25 13.98
N ILE A 94 0.91 -3.24 14.04
CA ILE A 94 2.21 -3.28 13.37
C ILE A 94 3.13 -4.26 14.10
N THR A 95 3.63 -5.27 13.38
CA THR A 95 4.56 -6.29 13.89
C THR A 95 5.70 -6.53 12.91
N LEU A 96 6.87 -6.86 13.45
CA LEU A 96 7.99 -7.37 12.66
C LEU A 96 7.89 -8.89 12.57
N GLU A 97 7.78 -9.41 11.35
CA GLU A 97 7.68 -10.84 11.07
C GLU A 97 9.06 -11.47 10.90
N SER A 98 9.97 -10.79 10.18
CA SER A 98 11.36 -11.22 10.02
C SER A 98 12.29 -10.05 9.75
N GLN A 99 13.57 -10.25 10.03
CA GLN A 99 14.64 -9.31 9.75
C GLN A 99 15.92 -10.08 9.42
N GLU A 100 16.47 -9.80 8.25
CA GLU A 100 17.71 -10.39 7.73
C GLU A 100 18.57 -9.27 7.16
N ASP A 101 19.71 -9.01 7.80
CA ASP A 101 20.59 -7.88 7.50
C ASP A 101 19.84 -6.53 7.44
N ALA A 102 19.63 -6.02 6.23
CA ALA A 102 18.94 -4.77 5.95
C ALA A 102 17.52 -4.97 5.38
N ALA A 103 17.08 -6.22 5.21
CA ALA A 103 15.72 -6.55 4.79
C ALA A 103 14.83 -6.80 6.01
N LEU A 104 13.63 -6.20 6.01
CA LEU A 104 12.64 -6.38 7.06
C LEU A 104 11.30 -6.75 6.44
N VAL A 105 10.58 -7.68 7.06
CA VAL A 105 9.18 -7.97 6.71
C VAL A 105 8.30 -7.47 7.84
N VAL A 106 7.51 -6.44 7.54
CA VAL A 106 6.62 -5.77 8.49
C VAL A 106 5.18 -6.08 8.14
N TYR A 107 4.46 -6.66 9.09
CA TYR A 107 3.03 -6.85 9.02
C TYR A 107 2.29 -5.67 9.65
N SER A 108 1.13 -5.33 9.09
CA SER A 108 0.19 -4.39 9.67
C SER A 108 -1.23 -4.72 9.25
N THR A 109 -2.22 -4.24 10.01
CA THR A 109 -3.61 -4.18 9.54
C THR A 109 -3.91 -2.78 9.04
N PHE A 110 -4.86 -2.67 8.10
CA PHE A 110 -5.34 -1.39 7.64
C PHE A 110 -6.86 -1.33 7.55
N HIS A 111 -7.40 -0.14 7.76
CA HIS A 111 -8.73 0.25 7.31
C HIS A 111 -8.59 1.48 6.42
N LEU A 112 -9.24 1.45 5.27
CA LEU A 112 -9.29 2.56 4.33
C LEU A 112 -10.75 2.98 4.16
N LEU A 113 -11.06 4.21 4.55
CA LEU A 113 -12.30 4.86 4.18
C LEU A 113 -12.12 5.59 2.86
N GLU A 114 -12.97 5.29 1.87
CA GLU A 114 -13.04 5.98 0.59
C GLU A 114 -14.35 6.76 0.51
N TRP A 115 -14.27 8.06 0.25
CA TRP A 115 -15.42 8.86 -0.18
C TRP A 115 -15.31 9.16 -1.67
N ARG A 116 -16.22 8.59 -2.47
CA ARG A 116 -16.22 8.72 -3.93
C ARG A 116 -17.66 8.71 -4.46
N LYS A 117 -17.96 9.59 -5.42
CA LYS A 117 -19.29 9.67 -6.06
C LYS A 117 -20.48 9.74 -5.08
N PHE A 118 -20.31 10.47 -3.98
CA PHE A 118 -21.33 10.61 -2.92
C PHE A 118 -21.61 9.33 -2.11
N GLU A 119 -20.76 8.31 -2.25
CA GLU A 119 -20.82 7.09 -1.47
C GLU A 119 -19.57 6.93 -0.61
N GLN A 120 -19.76 6.34 0.56
CA GLN A 120 -18.68 5.91 1.43
C GLN A 120 -18.46 4.41 1.25
N ARG A 121 -17.23 4.03 0.93
CA ARG A 121 -16.77 2.64 0.87
C ARG A 121 -15.70 2.42 1.93
N MET A 122 -15.59 1.18 2.38
CA MET A 122 -14.55 0.77 3.32
C MET A 122 -13.81 -0.43 2.74
N PHE A 123 -12.49 -0.38 2.82
CA PHE A 123 -11.61 -1.51 2.56
C PHE A 123 -10.87 -1.85 3.83
N GLY A 124 -10.57 -3.13 4.02
CA GLY A 124 -9.86 -3.60 5.20
C GLY A 124 -9.15 -4.90 4.93
N GLY A 125 -8.04 -5.08 5.65
CA GLY A 125 -7.21 -6.26 5.53
C GLY A 125 -5.85 -6.07 6.14
N THR A 126 -4.89 -6.77 5.56
CA THR A 126 -3.52 -6.82 6.08
C THR A 126 -2.54 -6.38 5.01
N VAL A 127 -1.45 -5.79 5.45
CA VAL A 127 -0.35 -5.39 4.58
C VAL A 127 0.93 -6.03 5.07
N LEU A 128 1.65 -6.69 4.15
CA LEU A 128 3.02 -7.12 4.34
C LEU A 128 3.93 -6.22 3.52
N HIS A 129 4.78 -5.46 4.21
CA HIS A 129 5.83 -4.68 3.61
C HIS A 129 7.15 -5.44 3.69
N THR A 130 7.77 -5.72 2.55
CA THR A 130 9.19 -6.05 2.49
C THR A 130 9.96 -4.75 2.32
N LEU A 131 10.59 -4.31 3.40
CA LEU A 131 11.37 -3.09 3.48
C LEU A 131 12.86 -3.38 3.33
N GLN A 132 13.56 -2.47 2.67
CA GLN A 132 15.00 -2.39 2.59
C GLN A 132 15.46 -1.16 3.38
N ARG A 133 16.31 -1.36 4.39
CA ARG A 133 16.92 -0.25 5.12
C ARG A 133 17.96 0.44 4.25
N GLU A 134 17.91 1.76 4.21
CA GLU A 134 18.84 2.64 3.48
C GLU A 134 19.26 3.79 4.42
N GLY A 135 20.38 3.60 5.12
CA GLY A 135 20.83 4.54 6.16
C GLY A 135 19.83 4.59 7.32
N ASP A 136 19.29 5.78 7.57
CA ASP A 136 18.30 6.03 8.64
C ASP A 136 16.84 5.91 8.15
N ASP A 137 16.62 5.55 6.88
CA ASP A 137 15.29 5.45 6.26
C ASP A 137 15.05 4.05 5.65
N PHE A 138 13.87 3.86 5.05
CA PHE A 138 13.45 2.63 4.41
C PHE A 138 12.99 2.85 2.96
N ARG A 139 13.15 1.81 2.15
CA ARG A 139 12.50 1.68 0.84
C ARG A 139 11.64 0.43 0.77
N ILE A 140 10.53 0.52 0.05
CA ILE A 140 9.62 -0.59 -0.19
C ILE A 140 10.16 -1.41 -1.36
N ARG A 141 10.55 -2.67 -1.10
CA ARG A 141 10.76 -3.68 -2.15
C ARG A 141 9.46 -4.36 -2.54
N MET A 142 8.58 -4.59 -1.58
CA MET A 142 7.24 -5.09 -1.88
C MET A 142 6.23 -4.52 -0.88
N LYS A 143 5.09 -4.05 -1.39
CA LYS A 143 3.88 -3.82 -0.61
C LYS A 143 2.82 -4.80 -1.08
N ARG A 144 2.54 -5.80 -0.25
CA ARG A 144 1.48 -6.79 -0.50
C ARG A 144 0.27 -6.44 0.36
N VAL A 145 -0.89 -6.21 -0.25
CA VAL A 145 -2.15 -5.94 0.45
C VAL A 145 -3.11 -7.10 0.27
N ASP A 146 -3.42 -7.83 1.34
CA ASP A 146 -4.43 -8.89 1.34
C ASP A 146 -5.76 -8.32 1.85
N LEU A 147 -6.68 -8.06 0.93
CA LEU A 147 -8.05 -7.65 1.27
C LEU A 147 -8.83 -8.80 1.92
N ILE A 148 -9.59 -8.51 2.98
CA ILE A 148 -10.46 -9.50 3.65
C ILE A 148 -11.47 -10.10 2.66
N ASN A 149 -11.95 -9.29 1.73
CA ASN A 149 -12.96 -9.63 0.72
C ASN A 149 -12.39 -9.62 -0.71
N CYS A 150 -11.12 -10.01 -0.90
CA CYS A 150 -10.44 -10.01 -2.21
C CYS A 150 -11.18 -10.76 -3.34
N ASP A 151 -11.99 -11.75 -2.98
CA ASP A 151 -12.76 -12.62 -3.88
C ASP A 151 -14.21 -12.14 -4.09
N ALA A 152 -14.59 -10.99 -3.50
CA ALA A 152 -15.90 -10.39 -3.70
C ALA A 152 -15.94 -9.53 -4.97
N PRO A 153 -17.13 -9.30 -5.55
CA PRO A 153 -17.29 -8.31 -6.60
C PRO A 153 -16.89 -6.92 -6.09
N HIS A 154 -15.98 -6.26 -6.80
CA HIS A 154 -15.58 -4.89 -6.53
C HIS A 154 -16.01 -3.97 -7.68
N GLU A 155 -16.60 -2.82 -7.34
CA GLU A 155 -16.53 -1.69 -8.26
C GLU A 155 -15.07 -1.28 -8.50
N ALA A 156 -14.85 -0.49 -9.55
CA ALA A 156 -13.53 0.03 -9.90
C ALA A 156 -12.76 0.54 -8.66
N LEU A 157 -11.66 -0.15 -8.35
CA LEU A 157 -10.74 0.22 -7.28
C LEU A 157 -9.85 1.37 -7.79
N GLN A 158 -10.22 2.60 -7.40
CA GLN A 158 -9.56 3.83 -7.87
C GLN A 158 -8.67 4.48 -6.79
N VAL A 159 -8.22 3.68 -5.82
CA VAL A 159 -7.38 4.09 -4.69
C VAL A 159 -6.21 3.12 -4.55
N PHE A 160 -5.05 3.59 -4.11
CA PHE A 160 -4.01 2.70 -3.60
C PHE A 160 -4.39 2.31 -2.17
N LEU A 161 -4.39 1.01 -1.91
CA LEU A 161 -4.63 0.37 -0.61
C LEU A 161 -3.33 0.32 0.21
#